data_AF-A0A165DJT8-F1
#
_entry.id   AF-A0A165DJT8-F1
#
_cell.length_a   1.000
_cell.length_b   1.000
_cell.length_c   1.000
_cell.angle_alpha   90.00
_cell.angle_beta   90.00
_cell.angle_gamma   90.00
#
_symmetry.space_group_name_H-M   'P 1'
#
loop_
_entity.id
_entity.type
_entity.pdbx_description
1 polymer ?
#
loop_
_entity_poly.entity_id
_entity_poly.type
_entity_poly.pdbx_seq_one_letter_code
_entity_poly.pdbx_strand_id
1 'polypeptide(L)' 'MTTNPGGPIELIFASWIEQGIQNTYEATIQSDLNAALDLFLATNASITANGKATTRQQYVALLQGEKTNELTATVKF' A
#
# COMPACT_ATOMS: atom_id res chain seq x y z
N MET A 1 3.62 -42.10 2.21
CA MET A 1 4.15 -40.75 1.89
C MET A 1 3.18 -39.75 2.46
N THR A 2 3.54 -39.09 3.56
CA THR A 2 2.69 -38.12 4.27
C THR A 2 3.34 -36.74 4.14
N THR A 3 2.90 -35.92 3.19
CA THR A 3 3.28 -34.51 3.18
C THR A 3 2.39 -33.78 4.19
N ASN A 4 2.91 -33.58 5.40
CA ASN A 4 2.34 -32.64 6.36
C ASN A 4 2.62 -31.21 5.86
N PRO A 5 1.63 -30.39 5.49
CA PRO A 5 1.86 -29.02 5.04
C PRO A 5 1.92 -28.01 6.20
N GLY A 6 1.81 -28.46 7.45
CA GLY A 6 1.61 -27.61 8.64
C GLY A 6 2.87 -26.95 9.23
N GLY A 7 3.82 -26.50 8.40
CA GLY A 7 4.87 -25.59 8.86
C GLY A 7 4.33 -24.15 8.97
N PRO A 8 4.84 -23.30 9.88
CA PRO A 8 4.48 -21.88 9.89
C PRO A 8 4.87 -21.27 8.54
N ILE A 9 3.92 -20.64 7.86
CA ILE A 9 4.19 -19.98 6.58
C ILE A 9 4.93 -18.66 6.89
N GLU A 10 6.26 -18.69 6.87
CA GLU A 10 7.11 -17.49 7.09
C GLU A 10 7.16 -16.53 5.88
N LEU A 11 6.36 -16.75 4.84
CA LEU A 11 6.46 -16.07 3.54
C LEU A 11 5.28 -15.15 3.18
N ILE A 12 4.29 -14.97 4.06
CA ILE A 12 3.07 -14.20 3.70
C ILE A 12 3.18 -12.70 4.00
N PHE A 13 4.00 -12.29 4.97
CA PHE A 13 4.00 -10.91 5.45
C PHE A 13 4.84 -9.97 4.57
N ALA A 14 6.04 -10.42 4.16
CA ALA A 14 6.91 -9.63 3.29
C ALA A 14 6.25 -9.39 1.91
N SER A 15 5.75 -10.45 1.28
CA SER A 15 5.06 -10.36 -0.02
C SER A 15 3.80 -9.50 0.04
N TRP A 16 3.02 -9.56 1.13
CA TRP A 16 1.86 -8.68 1.33
C TRP A 16 2.27 -7.21 1.48
N ILE A 17 3.35 -6.91 2.21
CA ILE A 17 3.88 -5.54 2.34
C ILE A 17 4.38 -5.04 0.99
N GLU A 18 5.19 -5.83 0.29
CA GLU A 18 5.77 -5.48 -1.01
C GLU A 18 4.68 -5.16 -2.03
N GLN A 19 3.64 -6.00 -2.10
CA GLN A 19 2.50 -5.79 -2.98
C GLN A 19 1.71 -4.53 -2.60
N GLY A 20 1.52 -4.25 -1.31
CA GLY A 20 0.83 -3.05 -0.84
C GLY A 20 1.57 -1.77 -1.21
N ILE A 21 2.89 -1.76 -1.03
CA ILE A 21 3.76 -0.65 -1.45
C ILE A 21 3.71 -0.51 -2.97
N GLN A 22 3.92 -1.59 -3.72
CA GLN A 22 3.91 -1.55 -5.19
C GLN A 22 2.60 -1.00 -5.73
N ASN A 23 1.46 -1.52 -5.28
CA ASN A 23 0.13 -1.06 -5.72
C ASN A 23 -0.09 0.42 -5.40
N THR A 24 0.36 0.87 -4.22
CA THR A 24 0.24 2.28 -3.82
C THR A 24 1.09 3.18 -4.71
N TYR A 25 2.34 2.80 -5.00
CA TYR A 25 3.28 3.61 -5.79
C TYR A 25 3.08 3.51 -7.31
N GLU A 26 2.48 2.44 -7.82
CA GLU A 26 2.19 2.28 -9.25
C GLU A 26 0.78 2.78 -9.66
N ALA A 27 -0.13 3.03 -8.71
CA ALA A 27 -1.44 3.60 -9.01
C ALA A 27 -1.34 4.97 -9.70
N THR A 28 -1.82 5.08 -10.94
CA THR A 28 -1.71 6.31 -11.76
C THR A 28 -2.93 7.22 -11.69
N ILE A 29 -4.05 6.70 -11.19
CA ILE A 29 -5.31 7.44 -11.03
C ILE A 29 -5.87 7.28 -9.61
N GLN A 30 -6.77 8.19 -9.24
CA GLN A 30 -7.33 8.25 -7.89
C GLN A 30 -8.08 7.00 -7.46
N SER A 31 -8.82 6.35 -8.36
CA SER A 31 -9.55 5.11 -8.04
C SER A 31 -8.61 4.00 -7.62
N ASP A 32 -7.51 3.83 -8.35
CA ASP A 32 -6.56 2.73 -8.16
C ASP A 32 -5.78 2.94 -6.87
N LEU A 33 -5.43 4.19 -6.55
CA LEU A 33 -4.78 4.53 -5.29
C LEU A 33 -5.70 4.25 -4.10
N ASN A 34 -6.98 4.60 -4.19
CA ASN A 34 -7.93 4.27 -3.12
C ASN A 34 -8.07 2.75 -2.94
N ALA A 35 -8.19 2.00 -4.04
CA ALA A 35 -8.29 0.54 -3.97
C ALA A 35 -7.02 -0.11 -3.37
N ALA A 36 -5.83 0.38 -3.74
CA ALA A 36 -4.57 -0.07 -3.16
C ALA A 36 -4.52 0.18 -1.65
N LEU A 37 -4.91 1.38 -1.21
CA LEU A 37 -4.95 1.71 0.21
C LEU A 37 -6.02 0.93 0.97
N ASP A 38 -7.16 0.59 0.35
CA ASP A 38 -8.23 -0.18 1.01
C ASP A 38 -7.81 -1.62 1.29
N LEU A 39 -6.96 -2.19 0.42
CA LEU A 39 -6.36 -3.50 0.62
C LEU A 39 -5.20 -3.49 1.62
N PHE A 40 -4.51 -2.34 1.77
CA PHE A 40 -3.28 -2.25 2.55
C PHE A 40 -3.46 -1.65 3.95
N LEU A 41 -4.41 -0.73 4.12
CA LEU A 41 -4.68 -0.05 5.38
C LEU A 41 -5.98 -0.54 6.01
N ALA A 42 -5.99 -0.64 7.33
CA ALA A 42 -7.23 -0.87 8.08
C ALA A 42 -8.25 0.26 7.82
N THR A 43 -9.54 -0.08 7.77
CA THR A 43 -10.64 0.88 7.52
C THR A 43 -10.65 2.06 8.50
N ASN A 44 -10.22 1.82 9.74
CA ASN A 44 -10.15 2.82 10.81
C ASN A 44 -8.71 3.21 11.17
N ALA A 45 -7.77 3.08 10.22
CA ALA A 45 -6.38 3.48 10.44
C ALA A 45 -6.28 4.97 10.79
N SER A 46 -5.49 5.28 11.82
CA SER A 46 -5.07 6.66 12.11
C SER A 46 -3.90 7.02 11.22
N ILE A 47 -4.03 8.08 10.43
CA ILE A 47 -3.01 8.51 9.47
C ILE A 47 -2.40 9.81 9.98
N THR A 48 -1.08 9.84 10.05
CA THR A 48 -0.31 11.04 10.30
C THR A 48 0.65 11.28 9.14
N ALA A 49 0.68 12.51 8.62
CA ALA A 49 1.63 12.94 7.59
C ALA A 49 2.41 14.12 8.16
N ASN A 50 3.74 14.03 8.16
CA ASN A 50 4.64 15.05 8.74
C ASN A 50 4.26 15.45 10.18
N GLY A 51 3.89 14.45 11.01
CA GLY A 51 3.50 14.64 12.40
C GLY A 51 2.10 15.23 12.62
N LYS A 52 1.34 15.51 11.55
CA LYS A 52 -0.04 16.02 11.65
C LYS A 52 -1.05 14.92 11.32
N ALA A 53 -2.06 14.77 12.16
CA ALA A 53 -3.19 13.90 11.87
C ALA A 53 -3.90 14.37 10.60
N THR A 54 -4.25 13.43 9.73
CA THR A 54 -4.87 13.71 8.44
C THR A 54 -5.96 12.70 8.14
N THR A 55 -6.93 13.10 7.31
CA THR A 55 -7.95 12.19 6.83
C THR A 55 -7.42 11.34 5.69
N ARG A 56 -8.07 10.19 5.44
CA ARG A 56 -7.74 9.33 4.28
C ARG A 56 -7.81 10.09 2.96
N GLN A 57 -8.82 10.94 2.78
CA GLN A 57 -8.97 11.75 1.57
C GLN A 57 -7.86 12.78 1.42
N GLN A 58 -7.45 13.45 2.50
CA GLN A 58 -6.33 14.38 2.48
C GLN A 58 -5.01 13.66 2.17
N TYR A 59 -4.79 12.49 2.76
CA TYR A 59 -3.61 11.67 2.49
C TYR A 59 -3.54 11.21 1.03
N VAL A 60 -4.67 10.77 0.46
CA VAL A 60 -4.79 10.39 -0.96
C VAL A 60 -4.49 11.58 -1.88
N ALA A 61 -5.01 12.76 -1.56
CA ALA A 61 -4.75 13.97 -2.34
C ALA A 61 -3.27 14.37 -2.30
N LEU A 62 -2.61 14.23 -1.14
CA LEU A 62 -1.16 14.45 -1.01
C LEU A 62 -0.38 13.48 -1.89
N LEU A 63 -0.65 12.17 -1.78
CA LEU A 63 0.01 11.16 -2.60
C LEU A 63 -0.18 11.38 -4.11
N GLN A 64 -1.36 11.83 -4.54
CA GLN A 64 -1.62 12.17 -5.95
C GLN A 64 -0.84 13.39 -6.42
N GLY A 65 -0.76 14.42 -5.57
CA GLY A 65 0.06 15.60 -5.84
C GLY A 65 1.52 15.22 -6.08
N GLU A 66 2.08 14.40 -5.20
CA GLU A 66 3.46 13.89 -5.34
C GLU A 66 3.60 13.00 -6.59
N LYS A 67 2.66 12.07 -6.82
CA LYS A 67 2.66 11.17 -7.97
C LYS A 67 2.60 11.85 -9.33
N THR A 68 1.98 13.03 -9.42
CA THR A 68 1.98 13.81 -10.67
C THR A 68 3.42 14.13 -11.11
N ASN A 69 4.36 14.19 -10.16
CA ASN A 69 5.79 14.36 -10.43
C ASN A 69 6.55 13.02 -10.64
N GLU A 70 5.90 11.87 -10.36
CA GLU A 70 6.50 10.54 -10.34
C GLU A 70 5.82 9.55 -11.32
N LEU A 71 5.22 10.04 -12.42
CA LEU A 71 4.43 9.24 -13.38
C LEU A 71 5.15 8.01 -13.97
N THR A 72 6.46 7.90 -13.80
CA THR A 72 7.29 6.78 -14.28
C THR A 72 7.95 5.99 -13.14
N ALA A 73 7.45 6.08 -11.91
CA ALA A 73 7.99 5.33 -10.79
C ALA A 73 7.85 3.82 -11.02
N THR A 74 8.91 3.07 -10.73
CA THR A 74 8.92 1.60 -10.73
C THR A 74 9.51 1.15 -9.40
N VAL A 75 8.77 0.34 -8.65
CA VAL A 75 9.23 -0.20 -7.36
C VAL A 75 9.89 -1.57 -7.60
N LYS A 76 11.03 -1.84 -6.93
CA LYS A 76 11.72 -3.12 -6.95
C LYS A 76 12.20 -3.46 -5.54
N PHE A 77 12.12 -4.73 -5.16
CA PHE A 77 12.55 -5.28 -3.86
C PHE A 77 13.74 -6.23 -4.03
#